data_AF-A0AAW8NL67-F1
#
_entry.id   AF-A0AAW8NL67-F1
#
_cell.length_a   1.000
_cell.length_b   1.000
_cell.length_c   1.000
_cell.angle_alpha   90.00
_cell.angle_beta   90.00
_cell.angle_gamma   90.00
#
_symmetry.space_group_name_H-M   'P 1'
#
loop_
_entity.id
_entity.type
_entity.pdbx_description
1 polymer ?
#
loop_
_entity_poly.entity_id
_entity_poly.type
_entity_poly.pdbx_seq_one_letter_code
_entity_poly.pdbx_strand_id
1 'polypeptide(L)'
;MNKMLIAAAVVAAGAGGYWYSQQSAPLSTSDDVVLSYVPADTPVFSAQLQPFPIKSYINSLSEAYRQYPPETFSELENEPDERAQFFVSLFKSYAAAMKDGDTFAKTFGLADNIRSYLYSLGAMPVLKVEVENADAIWALLDKAEAESGLAHTLGNLKGAEYRSYLLTDPEEQQQISLVFAVREGIFTTTLSTSFLDASVLENALAVTPVDNSIVDAKIIENIINKHGFTNEGVSYINHQEIVTGLTSTDGNQLAGQLSKLYGIMGEDPIDYLKTPACRAEFAAIASNWPRTVAGYDELRVTDNITELGFRTVIEGNNKVLLDAYQKLRGFLPAYTQDIDNTVFNIGLGVDINQMVPALTTIWDDMLTPEYQCEPLAAMQMQMSQQSPAMLGMFTGMANGVKGLGVSLVDYKISDDVNSPQLESLDAVVSLSADNPAILFNMAKSFMPELANVQLPENGDAIELSSILPIPAEMNIAPKLALKGQHLVLFSGDKGAAIADNLQQESLQNNGLFVMSTDYMKMIDPLLTFVEMTGEPIPEEIEAMKHYDMRTKFSIDFKPEGVEIDVHANSRSSK
;
A
#
# COMPACT_ATOMS: atom_id res chain seq x y z
N MET A 1 -25.22 -28.67 -48.56
CA MET A 1 -24.21 -27.94 -49.34
C MET A 1 -24.47 -26.44 -49.22
N ASN A 2 -23.62 -25.59 -48.65
CA ASN A 2 -22.51 -25.79 -47.73
C ASN A 2 -22.35 -24.48 -46.93
N LYS A 3 -22.43 -24.58 -45.60
CA LYS A 3 -22.28 -23.50 -44.59
C LYS A 3 -20.79 -23.28 -44.26
N MET A 4 -19.98 -22.94 -45.26
CA MET A 4 -18.51 -23.00 -45.09
C MET A 4 -17.75 -21.80 -45.65
N LEU A 5 -18.30 -20.58 -45.53
CA LEU A 5 -17.61 -19.35 -45.95
C LEU A 5 -17.68 -18.15 -44.99
N ILE A 6 -18.33 -18.28 -43.82
CA ILE A 6 -18.32 -17.23 -42.78
C ILE A 6 -17.38 -17.58 -41.61
N ALA A 7 -16.83 -18.80 -41.58
CA ALA A 7 -15.91 -19.27 -40.54
C ALA A 7 -14.42 -18.97 -40.81
N ALA A 8 -14.08 -18.19 -41.85
CA ALA A 8 -12.68 -17.96 -42.26
C ALA A 8 -12.15 -16.53 -42.04
N ALA A 9 -12.93 -15.64 -41.42
CA ALA A 9 -12.48 -14.27 -41.10
C ALA A 9 -12.16 -14.05 -39.61
N VAL A 10 -12.42 -15.03 -38.74
CA VAL A 10 -12.22 -14.90 -37.28
C VAL A 10 -10.90 -15.53 -36.79
N VAL A 11 -10.22 -16.32 -37.62
CA VAL A 11 -9.00 -17.04 -37.20
C VAL A 11 -7.69 -16.32 -37.59
N ALA A 12 -7.76 -15.18 -38.29
CA ALA A 12 -6.58 -14.38 -38.66
C ALA A 12 -6.34 -13.16 -37.75
N ALA A 13 -7.09 -13.00 -36.65
CA ALA A 13 -6.84 -11.97 -35.63
C ALA A 13 -6.03 -12.49 -34.42
N GLY A 14 -5.74 -13.79 -34.36
CA GLY A 14 -5.11 -14.45 -33.20
C GLY A 14 -3.59 -14.36 -33.08
N ALA A 15 -2.89 -13.66 -33.98
CA ALA A 15 -1.42 -13.55 -33.90
C ALA A 15 -0.84 -12.20 -34.40
N GLY A 16 -1.68 -11.22 -34.74
CA GLY A 16 -1.24 -9.92 -35.28
C GLY A 16 -1.78 -8.69 -34.53
N GLY A 17 -2.53 -8.88 -33.45
CA GLY A 17 -3.18 -7.79 -32.69
C GLY A 17 -2.34 -7.18 -31.57
N TYR A 18 -1.19 -7.77 -31.23
CA TYR A 18 -0.39 -7.38 -30.06
C TYR A 18 0.40 -6.06 -30.24
N TRP A 19 0.36 -5.44 -31.43
CA TRP A 19 1.14 -4.22 -31.73
C TRP A 19 0.31 -3.03 -32.23
N TYR A 20 -1.03 -3.08 -32.14
CA TYR A 20 -1.89 -1.98 -32.60
C TYR A 20 -3.03 -1.57 -31.64
N SER A 21 -3.06 -2.05 -30.39
CA SER A 21 -4.08 -1.63 -29.40
C SER A 21 -3.56 -0.68 -28.30
N GLN A 22 -2.43 0.00 -28.51
CA GLN A 22 -2.04 1.19 -27.72
C GLN A 22 -2.89 2.45 -28.07
N GLN A 23 -4.15 2.24 -28.39
CA GLN A 23 -5.18 3.27 -28.33
C GLN A 23 -6.28 2.74 -27.44
N SER A 24 -6.38 3.37 -26.27
CA SER A 24 -7.35 3.16 -25.20
C SER A 24 -8.72 2.77 -25.75
N ALA A 25 -9.04 1.48 -25.72
CA ALA A 25 -10.42 1.05 -25.87
C ALA A 25 -11.19 1.56 -24.64
N PRO A 26 -12.37 2.19 -24.81
CA PRO A 26 -13.17 2.60 -23.66
C PRO A 26 -13.59 1.38 -22.84
N LEU A 27 -13.53 1.50 -21.51
CA LEU A 27 -14.10 0.53 -20.56
C LEU A 27 -15.54 0.18 -20.96
N SER A 28 -15.86 -1.11 -20.92
CA SER A 28 -17.22 -1.60 -20.72
C SER A 28 -17.20 -2.37 -19.40
N THR A 29 -17.25 -1.66 -18.27
CA THR A 29 -17.52 -2.27 -16.95
C THR A 29 -18.83 -3.07 -16.96
N SER A 30 -19.71 -2.80 -17.92
CA SER A 30 -20.92 -3.54 -18.25
C SER A 30 -20.71 -4.96 -18.78
N ASP A 31 -19.51 -5.34 -19.23
CA ASP A 31 -19.23 -6.72 -19.68
C ASP A 31 -18.79 -7.64 -18.54
N ASP A 32 -18.42 -7.07 -17.39
CA ASP A 32 -18.07 -7.82 -16.18
C ASP A 32 -19.32 -8.12 -15.35
N VAL A 33 -19.82 -9.34 -15.50
CA VAL A 33 -21.03 -9.80 -14.84
C VAL A 33 -20.91 -9.77 -13.32
N VAL A 34 -19.71 -9.92 -12.74
CA VAL A 34 -19.54 -9.92 -11.27
C VAL A 34 -19.89 -8.55 -10.69
N LEU A 35 -19.49 -7.47 -11.36
CA LEU A 35 -19.72 -6.11 -10.89
C LEU A 35 -21.21 -5.74 -10.81
N SER A 36 -22.08 -6.39 -11.60
CA SER A 36 -23.54 -6.20 -11.53
C SER A 36 -24.18 -6.74 -10.24
N TYR A 37 -23.46 -7.55 -9.45
CA TYR A 37 -23.90 -8.07 -8.15
C TYR A 37 -23.31 -7.28 -6.96
N VAL A 38 -22.48 -6.27 -7.22
CA VAL A 38 -21.86 -5.44 -6.18
C VAL A 38 -22.71 -4.19 -5.96
N PRO A 39 -23.30 -3.99 -4.77
CA PRO A 39 -24.06 -2.79 -4.45
C PRO A 39 -23.23 -1.50 -4.53
N ALA A 40 -23.88 -0.40 -4.91
CA ALA A 40 -23.24 0.91 -4.87
C ALA A 40 -22.90 1.40 -3.44
N ASP A 41 -23.58 0.88 -2.42
CA ASP A 41 -23.34 1.18 -1.00
C ASP A 41 -22.29 0.27 -0.35
N THR A 42 -21.57 -0.54 -1.15
CA THR A 42 -20.47 -1.40 -0.67
C THR A 42 -19.42 -0.58 0.12
N PRO A 43 -19.18 -0.91 1.40
CA PRO A 43 -18.19 -0.22 2.24
C PRO A 43 -16.74 -0.43 1.80
N VAL A 44 -16.38 -1.64 1.38
CA VAL A 44 -15.02 -2.01 0.97
C VAL A 44 -15.08 -2.75 -0.35
N PHE A 45 -14.24 -2.37 -1.30
CA PHE A 45 -14.17 -2.97 -2.62
C PHE A 45 -12.74 -3.02 -3.14
N SER A 46 -12.42 -4.07 -3.88
CA SER A 46 -11.19 -4.24 -4.63
C SER A 46 -11.46 -5.20 -5.78
N ALA A 47 -11.06 -4.85 -6.99
CA ALA A 47 -11.23 -5.71 -8.16
C ALA A 47 -10.07 -5.58 -9.14
N GLN A 48 -9.70 -6.71 -9.72
CA GLN A 48 -8.91 -6.77 -10.95
C GLN A 48 -9.87 -6.64 -12.14
N LEU A 49 -9.72 -5.56 -12.91
CA LEU A 49 -10.58 -5.28 -14.07
C LEU A 49 -10.01 -5.97 -15.33
N GLN A 50 -8.69 -6.18 -15.38
CA GLN A 50 -8.02 -7.05 -16.35
C GLN A 50 -7.50 -8.33 -15.67
N PRO A 51 -7.37 -9.44 -16.41
CA PRO A 51 -6.78 -10.66 -15.88
C PRO A 51 -5.33 -10.44 -15.41
N PHE A 52 -5.08 -10.67 -14.13
CA PHE A 52 -3.77 -10.58 -13.51
C PHE A 52 -2.96 -11.86 -13.77
N PRO A 53 -1.70 -11.76 -14.19
CA PRO A 53 -0.85 -12.91 -14.52
C PRO A 53 -0.30 -13.60 -13.27
N ILE A 54 -1.18 -14.26 -12.51
CA ILE A 54 -0.87 -14.85 -11.20
C ILE A 54 0.28 -15.86 -11.27
N LYS A 55 0.33 -16.70 -12.31
CA LYS A 55 1.41 -17.68 -12.45
C LYS A 55 2.78 -17.01 -12.58
N SER A 56 2.89 -16.04 -13.48
CA SER A 56 4.14 -15.30 -13.69
C SER A 56 4.49 -14.43 -12.48
N TYR A 57 3.49 -13.87 -11.80
CA TYR A 57 3.71 -13.14 -10.56
C TYR A 57 4.38 -14.03 -9.51
N ILE A 58 3.82 -15.21 -9.23
CA ILE A 58 4.42 -16.17 -8.29
C ILE A 58 5.85 -16.54 -8.70
N ASN A 59 6.08 -16.82 -9.99
CA ASN A 59 7.42 -17.15 -10.49
C ASN A 59 8.43 -15.99 -10.32
N SER A 60 7.97 -14.75 -10.41
CA SER A 60 8.82 -13.56 -10.28
C SER A 60 9.26 -13.28 -8.85
N LEU A 61 8.56 -13.83 -7.84
CA LEU A 61 8.90 -13.65 -6.43
C LEU A 61 10.24 -14.32 -6.11
N SER A 62 11.03 -13.68 -5.25
CA SER A 62 12.26 -14.28 -4.74
C SER A 62 11.95 -15.59 -4.00
N GLU A 63 12.93 -16.48 -3.92
CA GLU A 63 12.77 -17.77 -3.26
C GLU A 63 12.36 -17.62 -1.79
N ALA A 64 12.90 -16.62 -1.09
CA ALA A 64 12.55 -16.30 0.29
C ALA A 64 11.04 -15.98 0.48
N TYR A 65 10.39 -15.35 -0.51
CA TYR A 65 8.95 -15.07 -0.44
C TYR A 65 8.08 -16.30 -0.77
N ARG A 66 8.65 -17.31 -1.41
CA ARG A 66 7.95 -18.54 -1.80
C ARG A 66 8.07 -19.65 -0.77
N GLN A 67 9.00 -19.52 0.18
CA GLN A 67 9.24 -20.50 1.23
C GLN A 67 8.70 -19.99 2.57
N TYR A 68 7.85 -20.79 3.20
CA TYR A 68 7.42 -20.57 4.57
C TYR A 68 8.18 -21.52 5.50
N PRO A 69 8.75 -21.04 6.62
CA PRO A 69 9.40 -21.91 7.59
C PRO A 69 8.41 -22.97 8.12
N PRO A 70 8.82 -24.25 8.25
CA PRO A 70 7.96 -25.29 8.82
C PRO A 70 7.49 -24.96 10.25
N GLU A 71 8.35 -24.25 11.00
CA GLU A 71 8.12 -23.81 12.38
C GLU A 71 6.93 -22.85 12.52
N THR A 72 6.56 -22.12 11.45
CA THR A 72 5.47 -21.12 11.44
C THR A 72 4.13 -21.71 11.88
N PHE A 73 3.95 -23.03 11.75
CA PHE A 73 2.68 -23.70 12.03
C PHE A 73 2.66 -24.47 13.35
N SER A 74 3.80 -24.56 14.04
CA SER A 74 3.94 -25.41 15.22
C SER A 74 2.94 -25.09 16.34
N GLU A 75 2.62 -23.82 16.57
CA GLU A 75 1.63 -23.42 17.58
C GLU A 75 0.19 -23.78 17.15
N LEU A 76 -0.16 -23.52 15.89
CA LEU A 76 -1.51 -23.77 15.36
C LEU A 76 -1.79 -25.27 15.15
N GLU A 77 -0.76 -26.07 14.87
CA GLU A 77 -0.86 -27.53 14.76
C GLU A 77 -1.25 -28.19 16.09
N ASN A 78 -0.97 -27.54 17.22
CA ASN A 78 -1.28 -28.06 18.54
C ASN A 78 -2.68 -27.66 19.04
N GLU A 79 -3.43 -26.83 18.31
CA GLU A 79 -4.79 -26.44 18.65
C GLU A 79 -5.78 -27.58 18.32
N PRO A 80 -6.43 -28.23 19.30
CA PRO A 80 -7.29 -29.38 19.03
C PRO A 80 -8.61 -29.05 18.32
N ASP A 81 -8.97 -27.76 18.17
CA ASP A 81 -10.19 -27.33 17.52
C ASP A 81 -10.24 -27.70 16.01
N GLU A 82 -11.27 -28.44 15.58
CA GLU A 82 -11.43 -28.87 14.18
C GLU A 82 -11.48 -27.69 13.20
N ARG A 83 -12.05 -26.54 13.61
CA ARG A 83 -12.12 -25.34 12.76
C ARG A 83 -10.73 -24.73 12.60
N ALA A 84 -9.95 -24.65 13.68
CA ALA A 84 -8.57 -24.20 13.59
C ALA A 84 -7.74 -25.11 12.68
N GLN A 85 -7.85 -26.44 12.84
CA GLN A 85 -7.14 -27.41 12.01
C GLN A 85 -7.54 -27.32 10.53
N PHE A 86 -8.80 -27.01 10.23
CA PHE A 86 -9.26 -26.79 8.86
C PHE A 86 -8.51 -25.63 8.19
N PHE A 87 -8.40 -24.48 8.86
CA PHE A 87 -7.64 -23.34 8.34
C PHE A 87 -6.14 -23.61 8.25
N VAL A 88 -5.58 -24.36 9.20
CA VAL A 88 -4.18 -24.80 9.16
C VAL A 88 -3.92 -25.65 7.90
N SER A 89 -4.81 -26.60 7.58
CA SER A 89 -4.68 -27.43 6.38
C SER A 89 -4.71 -26.61 5.08
N LEU A 90 -5.64 -25.65 4.99
CA LEU A 90 -5.73 -24.73 3.85
C LEU A 90 -4.48 -23.88 3.71
N PHE A 91 -3.99 -23.31 4.81
CA PHE A 91 -2.80 -22.46 4.80
C PHE A 91 -1.53 -23.26 4.46
N LYS A 92 -1.38 -24.48 4.97
CA LYS A 92 -0.29 -25.39 4.58
C LYS A 92 -0.31 -25.69 3.08
N SER A 93 -1.51 -25.90 2.53
CA SER A 93 -1.67 -26.15 1.10
C SER A 93 -1.33 -24.91 0.27
N TYR A 94 -1.68 -23.71 0.73
CA TYR A 94 -1.23 -22.44 0.16
C TYR A 94 0.30 -22.30 0.20
N ALA A 95 0.90 -22.45 1.37
CA ALA A 95 2.35 -22.34 1.55
C ALA A 95 3.11 -23.34 0.66
N ALA A 96 2.65 -24.58 0.56
CA ALA A 96 3.25 -25.59 -0.32
C ALA A 96 3.10 -25.24 -1.80
N ALA A 97 2.00 -24.60 -2.18
CA ALA A 97 1.71 -24.22 -3.56
C ALA A 97 2.49 -22.98 -4.03
N MET A 98 2.91 -22.11 -3.12
CA MET A 98 3.72 -20.91 -3.41
C MET A 98 5.11 -21.21 -4.00
N LYS A 99 5.57 -22.46 -3.95
CA LYS A 99 6.86 -22.90 -4.49
C LYS A 99 7.09 -22.44 -5.94
N ASP A 100 6.08 -22.56 -6.79
CA ASP A 100 6.12 -22.11 -8.18
C ASP A 100 4.71 -21.87 -8.73
N GLY A 101 4.61 -21.05 -9.78
CA GLY A 101 3.33 -20.63 -10.34
C GLY A 101 2.52 -21.77 -10.96
N ASP A 102 3.15 -22.82 -11.49
CA ASP A 102 2.45 -23.98 -12.04
C ASP A 102 1.77 -24.80 -10.94
N THR A 103 2.48 -25.03 -9.83
CA THR A 103 1.95 -25.71 -8.66
C THR A 103 0.84 -24.88 -8.01
N PHE A 104 1.04 -23.57 -7.90
CA PHE A 104 0.02 -22.63 -7.42
C PHE A 104 -1.27 -22.72 -8.23
N ALA A 105 -1.17 -22.53 -9.55
CA ALA A 105 -2.33 -22.56 -10.44
C ALA A 105 -3.06 -23.92 -10.40
N LYS A 106 -2.32 -25.03 -10.42
CA LYS A 106 -2.91 -26.38 -10.34
C LYS A 106 -3.60 -26.66 -9.01
N THR A 107 -2.99 -26.26 -7.90
CA THR A 107 -3.53 -26.50 -6.54
C THR A 107 -4.86 -25.81 -6.34
N PHE A 108 -4.98 -24.58 -6.85
CA PHE A 108 -6.18 -23.75 -6.71
C PHE A 108 -7.08 -23.76 -7.94
N GLY A 109 -6.81 -24.62 -8.93
CA GLY A 109 -7.59 -24.71 -10.16
C GLY A 109 -7.69 -23.41 -10.95
N LEU A 110 -6.66 -22.58 -10.91
CA LEU A 110 -6.58 -21.27 -11.55
C LEU A 110 -6.03 -21.40 -12.98
N ALA A 111 -6.42 -20.47 -13.85
CA ALA A 111 -5.73 -20.23 -15.11
C ALA A 111 -4.41 -19.45 -14.87
N ASP A 112 -3.57 -19.33 -15.90
CA ASP A 112 -2.32 -18.55 -15.84
C ASP A 112 -2.57 -17.07 -15.50
N ASN A 113 -3.69 -16.52 -15.98
CA ASN A 113 -4.17 -15.18 -15.67
C ASN A 113 -5.60 -15.27 -15.12
N ILE A 114 -5.90 -14.51 -14.06
CA ILE A 114 -7.20 -14.55 -13.38
C ILE A 114 -7.67 -13.14 -13.01
N ARG A 115 -8.98 -12.95 -12.91
CA ARG A 115 -9.55 -11.84 -12.13
C ARG A 115 -9.93 -12.30 -10.73
N SER A 116 -9.74 -11.40 -9.78
CA SER A 116 -10.20 -11.53 -8.41
C SER A 116 -10.92 -10.28 -7.95
N TYR A 117 -11.89 -10.47 -7.07
CA TYR A 117 -12.76 -9.44 -6.52
C TYR A 117 -12.91 -9.66 -5.03
N LEU A 118 -12.68 -8.63 -4.23
CA LEU A 118 -12.96 -8.60 -2.81
C LEU A 118 -13.90 -7.44 -2.55
N TYR A 119 -15.06 -7.70 -1.97
CA TYR A 119 -15.99 -6.65 -1.60
C TYR A 119 -16.78 -7.02 -0.36
N SER A 120 -17.46 -6.05 0.25
CA SER A 120 -18.37 -6.31 1.35
C SER A 120 -19.83 -6.00 0.99
N LEU A 121 -20.72 -6.85 1.48
CA LEU A 121 -22.17 -6.69 1.48
C LEU A 121 -22.58 -6.26 2.90
N GLY A 122 -22.52 -4.95 3.15
CA GLY A 122 -22.47 -4.41 4.51
C GLY A 122 -21.17 -4.86 5.21
N ALA A 123 -21.31 -5.59 6.32
CA ALA A 123 -20.24 -6.21 7.10
C ALA A 123 -19.80 -7.58 6.55
N MET A 124 -20.55 -8.18 5.62
CA MET A 124 -20.27 -9.54 5.14
C MET A 124 -19.23 -9.53 4.01
N PRO A 125 -18.05 -10.17 4.16
CA PRO A 125 -17.04 -10.19 3.12
C PRO A 125 -17.41 -11.18 2.01
N VAL A 126 -17.09 -10.84 0.77
CA VAL A 126 -17.23 -11.70 -0.40
C VAL A 126 -15.93 -11.64 -1.19
N LEU A 127 -15.28 -12.79 -1.35
CA LEU A 127 -14.14 -12.96 -2.23
C LEU A 127 -14.58 -13.81 -3.42
N LYS A 128 -14.27 -13.36 -4.63
CA LYS A 128 -14.50 -14.07 -5.88
C LYS A 128 -13.21 -14.19 -6.65
N VAL A 129 -12.98 -15.36 -7.24
CA VAL A 129 -11.78 -15.66 -8.04
C VAL A 129 -12.21 -16.46 -9.27
N GLU A 130 -11.73 -16.06 -10.45
CA GLU A 130 -11.86 -16.86 -11.67
C GLU A 130 -11.09 -18.19 -11.51
N VAL A 131 -11.76 -19.31 -11.79
CA VAL A 131 -11.20 -20.67 -11.71
C VAL A 131 -11.46 -21.42 -13.01
N GLU A 132 -10.46 -22.16 -13.47
CA GLU A 132 -10.55 -23.03 -14.65
C GLU A 132 -10.95 -24.47 -14.26
N ASN A 133 -10.54 -24.93 -13.07
CA ASN A 133 -10.81 -26.28 -12.60
C ASN A 133 -11.43 -26.30 -11.20
N ALA A 134 -12.77 -26.40 -11.15
CA ALA A 134 -13.51 -26.48 -9.90
C ALA A 134 -13.16 -27.73 -9.06
N ASP A 135 -12.82 -28.86 -9.70
CA ASP A 135 -12.51 -30.10 -8.99
C ASP A 135 -11.24 -29.97 -8.14
N ALA A 136 -10.28 -29.12 -8.54
CA ALA A 136 -9.08 -28.84 -7.76
C ALA A 136 -9.43 -28.11 -6.44
N ILE A 137 -10.34 -27.14 -6.50
CA ILE A 137 -10.86 -26.45 -5.31
C ILE A 137 -11.58 -27.44 -4.39
N TRP A 138 -12.44 -28.30 -4.95
CA TRP A 138 -13.16 -29.28 -4.13
C TRP A 138 -12.22 -30.31 -3.50
N ALA A 139 -11.21 -30.78 -4.23
CA ALA A 139 -10.18 -31.67 -3.69
C ALA A 139 -9.36 -31.00 -2.57
N LEU A 140 -9.07 -29.70 -2.69
CA LEU A 140 -8.40 -28.92 -1.64
C LEU A 140 -9.25 -28.87 -0.36
N LEU A 141 -10.56 -28.60 -0.49
CA LEU A 141 -11.47 -28.58 0.65
C LEU A 141 -11.65 -29.99 1.24
N ASP A 142 -11.82 -31.03 0.42
CA ASP A 142 -11.95 -32.42 0.87
C ASP A 142 -10.71 -32.88 1.67
N LYS A 143 -9.51 -32.44 1.26
CA LYS A 143 -8.28 -32.67 2.00
C LYS A 143 -8.33 -32.00 3.38
N ALA A 144 -8.75 -30.73 3.44
CA ALA A 144 -8.85 -29.99 4.69
C ALA A 144 -9.88 -30.61 5.64
N GLU A 145 -11.00 -31.12 5.12
CA GLU A 145 -11.99 -31.87 5.91
C GLU A 145 -11.39 -33.16 6.48
N ALA A 146 -10.67 -33.92 5.65
CA ALA A 146 -10.06 -35.19 6.08
C ALA A 146 -8.96 -35.00 7.13
N GLU A 147 -8.20 -33.91 7.07
CA GLU A 147 -7.12 -33.59 8.02
C GLU A 147 -7.64 -32.98 9.33
N SER A 148 -8.74 -32.22 9.28
CA SER A 148 -9.25 -31.48 10.43
C SER A 148 -10.40 -32.16 11.17
N GLY A 149 -11.17 -33.02 10.50
CA GLY A 149 -12.42 -33.58 11.01
C GLY A 149 -13.65 -32.68 10.78
N LEU A 150 -13.46 -31.41 10.42
CA LEU A 150 -14.56 -30.48 10.15
C LEU A 150 -15.28 -30.89 8.86
N ALA A 151 -16.55 -31.26 8.95
CA ALA A 151 -17.34 -31.68 7.80
C ALA A 151 -18.23 -30.54 7.27
N HIS A 152 -18.36 -30.45 5.94
CA HIS A 152 -19.30 -29.52 5.32
C HIS A 152 -20.74 -30.03 5.34
N THR A 153 -21.67 -29.10 5.19
CA THR A 153 -23.05 -29.38 4.79
C THR A 153 -23.28 -28.85 3.37
N LEU A 154 -24.03 -29.61 2.56
CA LEU A 154 -24.41 -29.17 1.22
C LEU A 154 -25.65 -28.28 1.29
N GLY A 155 -25.54 -27.09 0.70
CA GLY A 155 -26.64 -26.15 0.52
C GLY A 155 -26.98 -25.98 -0.96
N ASN A 156 -28.22 -25.57 -1.23
CA ASN A 156 -28.67 -25.14 -2.54
C ASN A 156 -29.49 -23.87 -2.40
N LEU A 157 -29.10 -22.81 -3.11
CA LEU A 157 -29.79 -21.54 -3.13
C LEU A 157 -30.12 -21.17 -4.57
N LYS A 158 -31.40 -21.31 -4.95
CA LYS A 158 -31.90 -20.99 -6.30
C LYS A 158 -31.06 -21.67 -7.42
N GLY A 159 -30.60 -22.90 -7.19
CA GLY A 159 -29.80 -23.66 -8.14
C GLY A 159 -28.28 -23.49 -7.99
N ALA A 160 -27.81 -22.57 -7.15
CA ALA A 160 -26.40 -22.51 -6.76
C ALA A 160 -26.14 -23.49 -5.61
N GLU A 161 -25.36 -24.53 -5.91
CA GLU A 161 -24.87 -25.46 -4.89
C GLU A 161 -23.66 -24.84 -4.17
N TYR A 162 -23.60 -25.03 -2.85
CA TYR A 162 -22.51 -24.53 -2.03
C TYR A 162 -22.19 -25.48 -0.88
N ARG A 163 -20.96 -25.44 -0.39
CA ARG A 163 -20.52 -26.10 0.84
C ARG A 163 -20.52 -25.09 1.98
N SER A 164 -21.09 -25.48 3.12
CA SER A 164 -21.18 -24.65 4.31
C SER A 164 -20.50 -25.33 5.49
N TYR A 165 -19.55 -24.64 6.11
CA TYR A 165 -18.77 -25.08 7.26
C TYR A 165 -19.17 -24.26 8.47
N LEU A 166 -19.76 -24.89 9.48
CA LEU A 166 -20.20 -24.20 10.69
C LEU A 166 -18.98 -23.75 11.51
N LEU A 167 -18.91 -22.46 11.84
CA LEU A 167 -17.80 -21.87 12.59
C LEU A 167 -18.13 -21.68 14.07
N THR A 168 -19.40 -21.57 14.44
CA THR A 168 -19.87 -21.47 15.83
C THR A 168 -20.17 -22.85 16.39
N ASP A 169 -20.36 -22.96 17.71
CA ASP A 169 -20.79 -24.24 18.27
C ASP A 169 -22.23 -24.58 17.83
N PRO A 170 -22.54 -25.85 17.51
CA PRO A 170 -23.88 -26.24 17.03
C PRO A 170 -25.02 -25.94 17.99
N GLU A 171 -24.72 -25.82 19.29
CA GLU A 171 -25.68 -25.49 20.34
C GLU A 171 -26.00 -24.00 20.43
N GLU A 172 -25.21 -23.14 19.80
CA GLU A 172 -25.48 -21.71 19.74
C GLU A 172 -26.70 -21.42 18.87
N GLN A 173 -27.59 -20.54 19.37
CA GLN A 173 -28.77 -20.11 18.62
C GLN A 173 -28.40 -19.34 17.36
N GLN A 174 -27.28 -18.62 17.39
CA GLN A 174 -26.81 -17.79 16.29
C GLN A 174 -25.67 -18.51 15.61
N GLN A 175 -25.95 -19.02 14.42
CA GLN A 175 -24.98 -19.76 13.63
C GLN A 175 -24.27 -18.84 12.64
N ILE A 176 -22.96 -19.00 12.54
CA ILE A 176 -22.11 -18.41 11.50
C ILE A 176 -21.44 -19.56 10.75
N SER A 177 -21.46 -19.52 9.42
CA SER A 177 -20.83 -20.53 8.58
C SER A 177 -19.96 -19.88 7.51
N LEU A 178 -18.83 -20.51 7.21
CA LEU A 178 -18.03 -20.23 6.03
C LEU A 178 -18.65 -20.94 4.82
N VAL A 179 -18.89 -20.21 3.74
CA VAL A 179 -19.52 -20.72 2.53
C VAL A 179 -18.55 -20.70 1.36
N PHE A 180 -18.54 -21.79 0.60
CA PHE A 180 -17.80 -21.93 -0.64
C PHE A 180 -18.73 -22.39 -1.77
N ALA A 181 -18.66 -21.72 -2.91
CA ALA A 181 -19.43 -22.08 -4.10
C ALA A 181 -18.58 -21.91 -5.36
N VAL A 182 -18.84 -22.71 -6.39
CA VAL A 182 -18.29 -22.47 -7.74
C VAL A 182 -19.46 -22.39 -8.71
N ARG A 183 -19.58 -21.27 -9.41
CA ARG A 183 -20.63 -21.05 -10.41
C ARG A 183 -20.05 -20.33 -11.61
N GLU A 184 -20.29 -20.88 -12.81
CA GLU A 184 -19.89 -20.26 -14.08
C GLU A 184 -18.40 -19.89 -14.14
N GLY A 185 -17.53 -20.73 -13.58
CA GLY A 185 -16.08 -20.49 -13.54
C GLY A 185 -15.63 -19.49 -12.49
N ILE A 186 -16.51 -19.08 -11.56
CA ILE A 186 -16.17 -18.19 -10.44
C ILE A 186 -16.28 -18.97 -9.13
N PHE A 187 -15.15 -19.10 -8.43
CA PHE A 187 -15.13 -19.52 -7.04
C PHE A 187 -15.51 -18.33 -6.16
N THR A 188 -16.45 -18.55 -5.23
CA THR A 188 -16.90 -17.56 -4.26
C THR A 188 -16.67 -18.10 -2.86
N THR A 189 -16.06 -17.30 -1.99
CA THR A 189 -16.06 -17.53 -0.54
C THR A 189 -16.66 -16.33 0.20
N THR A 190 -17.49 -16.63 1.20
CA THR A 190 -18.20 -15.63 2.00
C THR A 190 -18.64 -16.23 3.33
N LEU A 191 -19.26 -15.43 4.18
CA LEU A 191 -19.93 -15.91 5.39
C LEU A 191 -21.43 -16.04 5.15
N SER A 192 -22.07 -16.94 5.88
CA SER A 192 -23.52 -17.00 6.03
C SER A 192 -23.84 -16.94 7.50
N THR A 193 -24.89 -16.21 7.87
CA THR A 193 -25.34 -16.16 9.26
C THR A 193 -26.83 -16.40 9.35
N SER A 194 -27.26 -17.02 10.46
CA SER A 194 -28.67 -17.33 10.72
C SER A 194 -29.54 -16.10 10.98
N PHE A 195 -28.94 -14.95 11.32
CA PHE A 195 -29.63 -13.71 11.68
C PHE A 195 -29.70 -12.67 10.56
N LEU A 196 -28.96 -12.86 9.46
CA LEU A 196 -29.05 -12.01 8.28
C LEU A 196 -30.10 -12.54 7.31
N ASP A 197 -30.64 -11.65 6.48
CA ASP A 197 -31.65 -12.04 5.50
C ASP A 197 -31.01 -12.92 4.42
N ALA A 198 -31.74 -13.94 3.95
CA ALA A 198 -31.25 -14.87 2.94
C ALA A 198 -30.78 -14.19 1.65
N SER A 199 -31.36 -13.03 1.30
CA SER A 199 -30.97 -12.22 0.14
C SER A 199 -29.51 -11.78 0.18
N VAL A 200 -28.91 -11.65 1.36
CA VAL A 200 -27.50 -11.28 1.51
C VAL A 200 -26.60 -12.40 0.96
N LEU A 201 -26.90 -13.66 1.26
CA LEU A 201 -26.20 -14.81 0.69
C LEU A 201 -26.52 -14.99 -0.80
N GLU A 202 -27.75 -14.72 -1.24
CA GLU A 202 -28.12 -14.75 -2.67
C GLU A 202 -27.27 -13.78 -3.51
N ASN A 203 -27.05 -12.57 -3.00
CA ASN A 203 -26.21 -11.55 -3.65
C ASN A 203 -24.73 -11.98 -3.64
N ALA A 204 -24.22 -12.52 -2.52
CA ALA A 204 -22.85 -13.01 -2.44
C ALA A 204 -22.58 -14.14 -3.44
N LEU A 205 -23.50 -15.09 -3.58
CA LEU A 205 -23.42 -16.19 -4.54
C LEU A 205 -23.77 -15.77 -5.98
N ALA A 206 -24.02 -14.48 -6.21
CA ALA A 206 -24.37 -13.90 -7.51
C ALA A 206 -25.60 -14.55 -8.16
N VAL A 207 -26.58 -14.97 -7.37
CA VAL A 207 -27.81 -15.63 -7.88
C VAL A 207 -28.94 -14.64 -8.11
N THR A 208 -28.95 -13.54 -7.34
CA THR A 208 -29.89 -12.42 -7.51
C THR A 208 -29.06 -11.13 -7.71
N PRO A 209 -29.25 -10.38 -8.81
CA PRO A 209 -28.57 -9.10 -9.01
C PRO A 209 -29.09 -8.05 -8.01
N VAL A 210 -28.29 -7.01 -7.78
CA VAL A 210 -28.67 -5.88 -6.92
C VAL A 210 -29.38 -4.80 -7.72
N ASP A 211 -30.31 -4.06 -7.10
CA ASP A 211 -31.10 -3.04 -7.81
C ASP A 211 -30.28 -1.81 -8.22
N ASN A 212 -29.24 -1.47 -7.47
CA ASN A 212 -28.32 -0.35 -7.73
C ASN A 212 -26.88 -0.82 -7.61
N SER A 213 -26.31 -1.26 -8.73
CA SER A 213 -24.96 -1.80 -8.76
C SER A 213 -23.88 -0.71 -8.82
N ILE A 214 -22.64 -1.11 -8.53
CA ILE A 214 -21.46 -0.26 -8.70
C ILE A 214 -21.27 0.21 -10.16
N VAL A 215 -21.73 -0.61 -11.12
CA VAL A 215 -21.69 -0.31 -12.56
C VAL A 215 -22.71 0.78 -12.90
N ASP A 216 -23.95 0.63 -12.42
CA ASP A 216 -25.01 1.63 -12.65
C ASP A 216 -24.65 3.00 -12.05
N ALA A 217 -24.02 2.97 -10.87
CA ALA A 217 -23.52 4.16 -10.18
C ALA A 217 -22.21 4.73 -10.78
N LYS A 218 -21.59 4.03 -11.74
CA LYS A 218 -20.33 4.41 -12.40
C LYS A 218 -19.17 4.68 -11.44
N ILE A 219 -19.14 4.02 -10.28
CA ILE A 219 -18.17 4.33 -9.22
C ILE A 219 -16.74 4.06 -9.70
N ILE A 220 -16.50 2.91 -10.32
CA ILE A 220 -15.17 2.50 -10.81
C ILE A 220 -14.67 3.47 -11.90
N GLU A 221 -15.50 3.74 -12.91
CA GLU A 221 -15.14 4.66 -14.00
C GLU A 221 -14.81 6.06 -13.49
N ASN A 222 -15.60 6.56 -12.53
CA ASN A 222 -15.34 7.88 -11.93
C ASN A 222 -14.02 7.91 -11.15
N ILE A 223 -13.67 6.84 -10.42
CA ILE A 223 -12.40 6.74 -9.69
C ILE A 223 -11.22 6.75 -10.67
N ILE A 224 -11.25 5.87 -11.69
CA ILE A 224 -10.20 5.77 -12.70
C ILE A 224 -9.99 7.13 -13.39
N ASN A 225 -11.08 7.75 -13.87
CA ASN A 225 -11.01 9.02 -14.58
C ASN A 225 -10.52 10.18 -13.69
N LYS A 226 -10.92 10.20 -12.40
CA LYS A 226 -10.54 11.27 -11.48
C LYS A 226 -9.06 11.24 -11.12
N HIS A 227 -8.51 10.04 -10.89
CA HIS A 227 -7.13 9.88 -10.39
C HIS A 227 -6.13 9.48 -11.47
N GLY A 228 -6.60 9.15 -12.67
CA GLY A 228 -5.74 8.78 -13.79
C GLY A 228 -5.11 7.39 -13.65
N PHE A 229 -5.73 6.49 -12.88
CA PHE A 229 -5.29 5.11 -12.77
C PHE A 229 -5.38 4.38 -14.11
N THR A 230 -4.59 3.32 -14.27
CA THR A 230 -4.77 2.35 -15.35
C THR A 230 -6.02 1.50 -15.12
N ASN A 231 -6.42 0.74 -16.15
CA ASN A 231 -7.58 -0.14 -16.08
C ASN A 231 -7.24 -1.54 -15.52
N GLU A 232 -6.11 -1.71 -14.83
CA GLU A 232 -5.68 -3.01 -14.30
C GLU A 232 -6.52 -3.44 -13.10
N GLY A 233 -6.74 -2.52 -12.17
CA GLY A 233 -7.51 -2.78 -10.96
C GLY A 233 -7.76 -1.52 -10.13
N VAL A 234 -8.81 -1.56 -9.33
CA VAL A 234 -9.23 -0.44 -8.46
C VAL A 234 -9.70 -1.00 -7.12
N SER A 235 -9.33 -0.32 -6.05
CA SER A 235 -9.82 -0.57 -4.70
C SER A 235 -10.36 0.72 -4.09
N TYR A 236 -11.32 0.60 -3.18
CA TYR A 236 -11.75 1.71 -2.34
C TYR A 236 -12.30 1.27 -0.98
N ILE A 237 -12.21 2.19 -0.02
CA ILE A 237 -12.93 2.19 1.24
C ILE A 237 -13.88 3.38 1.22
N ASN A 238 -15.17 3.14 1.36
CA ASN A 238 -16.22 4.15 1.27
C ASN A 238 -16.57 4.67 2.67
N HIS A 239 -15.91 5.76 3.08
CA HIS A 239 -16.09 6.33 4.42
C HIS A 239 -17.53 6.82 4.66
N GLN A 240 -18.23 7.28 3.61
CA GLN A 240 -19.62 7.72 3.71
C GLN A 240 -20.55 6.57 4.08
N GLU A 241 -20.36 5.40 3.47
CA GLU A 241 -21.17 4.21 3.77
C GLU A 241 -20.81 3.61 5.14
N ILE A 242 -19.54 3.65 5.52
CA ILE A 242 -19.11 3.23 6.86
C ILE A 242 -19.73 4.14 7.92
N VAL A 243 -19.64 5.46 7.76
CA VAL A 243 -20.23 6.43 8.69
C VAL A 243 -21.75 6.28 8.75
N THR A 244 -22.42 6.07 7.62
CA THR A 244 -23.86 5.77 7.59
C THR A 244 -24.16 4.49 8.36
N GLY A 245 -23.34 3.45 8.19
CA GLY A 245 -23.42 2.19 8.92
C GLY A 245 -23.32 2.34 10.44
N LEU A 246 -22.40 3.17 10.91
CA LEU A 246 -22.11 3.35 12.34
C LEU A 246 -23.07 4.32 13.04
N THR A 247 -23.61 5.31 12.33
CA THR A 247 -24.40 6.41 12.93
C THR A 247 -25.91 6.28 12.68
N SER A 248 -26.35 5.20 12.04
CA SER A 248 -27.75 4.91 11.78
C SER A 248 -28.14 3.48 12.16
N THR A 249 -29.42 3.16 12.05
CA THR A 249 -29.98 1.82 12.32
C THR A 249 -30.31 1.05 11.05
N ASP A 250 -30.60 1.79 9.97
CA ASP A 250 -31.18 1.28 8.73
C ASP A 250 -30.81 2.15 7.51
N GLY A 251 -29.80 3.03 7.63
CA GLY A 251 -29.41 3.96 6.57
C GLY A 251 -28.78 3.28 5.35
N ASN A 252 -28.18 2.11 5.54
CA ASN A 252 -27.66 1.25 4.49
C ASN A 252 -27.59 -0.21 4.97
N GLN A 253 -27.13 -1.12 4.11
CA GLN A 253 -27.03 -2.53 4.46
C GLN A 253 -26.16 -2.77 5.70
N LEU A 254 -25.03 -2.05 5.85
CA LEU A 254 -24.15 -2.16 7.01
C LEU A 254 -24.88 -1.79 8.32
N ALA A 255 -25.61 -0.68 8.33
CA ALA A 255 -26.38 -0.22 9.50
C ALA A 255 -27.38 -1.29 9.97
N GLY A 256 -28.15 -1.84 9.04
CA GLY A 256 -29.13 -2.88 9.34
C GLY A 256 -28.50 -4.15 9.92
N GLN A 257 -27.35 -4.56 9.38
CA GLN A 257 -26.62 -5.73 9.87
C GLN A 257 -26.04 -5.51 11.29
N LEU A 258 -25.43 -4.35 11.53
CA LEU A 258 -24.92 -3.99 12.85
C LEU A 258 -26.04 -3.89 13.89
N SER A 259 -27.16 -3.25 13.55
CA SER A 259 -28.32 -3.16 14.44
C SER A 259 -28.91 -4.53 14.80
N LYS A 260 -28.95 -5.48 13.85
CA LYS A 260 -29.33 -6.87 14.16
C LYS A 260 -28.33 -7.55 15.09
N LEU A 261 -27.03 -7.40 14.82
CA LEU A 261 -25.96 -7.99 15.64
C LEU A 261 -25.99 -7.46 17.09
N TYR A 262 -26.13 -6.15 17.28
CA TYR A 262 -26.23 -5.54 18.61
C TYR A 262 -27.52 -5.93 19.34
N GLY A 263 -28.64 -6.07 18.61
CA GLY A 263 -29.88 -6.61 19.16
C GLY A 263 -29.72 -8.03 19.72
N ILE A 264 -28.89 -8.86 19.09
CA ILE A 264 -28.54 -10.20 19.56
C ILE A 264 -27.65 -10.14 20.80
N MET A 265 -26.66 -9.24 20.83
CA MET A 265 -25.77 -9.04 21.97
C MET A 265 -26.50 -8.47 23.20
N GLY A 266 -27.67 -7.86 23.00
CA GLY A 266 -28.47 -7.24 24.06
C GLY A 266 -28.01 -5.83 24.44
N GLU A 267 -26.97 -5.31 23.77
CA GLU A 267 -26.47 -3.96 23.92
C GLU A 267 -25.93 -3.43 22.58
N ASP A 268 -26.06 -2.12 22.38
CA ASP A 268 -25.47 -1.42 21.25
C ASP A 268 -24.27 -0.60 21.75
N PRO A 269 -23.02 -1.07 21.51
CA PRO A 269 -21.83 -0.42 22.03
C PRO A 269 -21.57 0.95 21.39
N ILE A 270 -22.29 1.30 20.32
CA ILE A 270 -22.13 2.54 19.57
C ILE A 270 -23.43 3.36 19.52
N ASP A 271 -24.41 3.11 20.39
CA ASP A 271 -25.67 3.88 20.43
C ASP A 271 -25.44 5.39 20.60
N TYR A 272 -24.38 5.76 21.33
CA TYR A 272 -23.97 7.15 21.51
C TYR A 272 -23.61 7.86 20.18
N LEU A 273 -23.21 7.13 19.14
CA LEU A 273 -22.94 7.66 17.80
C LEU A 273 -24.21 7.86 16.95
N LYS A 274 -25.35 7.31 17.38
CA LYS A 274 -26.59 7.30 16.58
C LYS A 274 -27.52 8.48 16.86
N THR A 275 -27.08 9.42 17.71
CA THR A 275 -27.82 10.67 17.93
C THR A 275 -27.93 11.49 16.64
N PRO A 276 -28.99 12.31 16.46
CA PRO A 276 -29.13 13.15 15.26
C PRO A 276 -27.94 14.08 15.02
N ALA A 277 -27.33 14.61 16.08
CA ALA A 277 -26.13 15.44 16.01
C ALA A 277 -24.94 14.65 15.47
N CYS A 278 -24.63 13.49 16.07
CA CYS A 278 -23.54 12.64 15.61
C CYS A 278 -23.72 12.20 14.16
N ARG A 279 -24.92 11.77 13.75
CA ARG A 279 -25.18 11.40 12.37
C ARG A 279 -24.88 12.54 11.39
N ALA A 280 -25.36 13.75 11.69
CA ALA A 280 -25.15 14.89 10.81
C ALA A 280 -23.66 15.30 10.75
N GLU A 281 -22.98 15.33 11.90
CA GLU A 281 -21.60 15.80 12.02
C GLU A 281 -20.60 14.79 11.44
N PHE A 282 -20.73 13.50 11.71
CA PHE A 282 -19.91 12.48 11.06
C PHE A 282 -20.18 12.42 9.55
N ALA A 283 -21.43 12.58 9.11
CA ALA A 283 -21.74 12.63 7.67
C ALA A 283 -21.08 13.85 7.00
N ALA A 284 -21.01 15.00 7.67
CA ALA A 284 -20.29 16.17 7.17
C ALA A 284 -18.78 15.91 7.06
N ILE A 285 -18.18 15.25 8.05
CA ILE A 285 -16.76 14.83 8.02
C ILE A 285 -16.53 13.84 6.86
N ALA A 286 -17.38 12.82 6.72
CA ALA A 286 -17.28 11.86 5.62
C ALA A 286 -17.49 12.51 4.25
N SER A 287 -18.32 13.55 4.14
CA SER A 287 -18.45 14.30 2.89
C SER A 287 -17.17 15.05 2.51
N ASN A 288 -16.41 15.52 3.50
CA ASN A 288 -15.09 16.11 3.29
C ASN A 288 -14.01 15.08 2.95
N TRP A 289 -14.17 13.83 3.38
CA TRP A 289 -13.23 12.74 3.17
C TRP A 289 -13.96 11.48 2.67
N PRO A 290 -14.53 11.50 1.45
CA PRO A 290 -15.56 10.55 1.03
C PRO A 290 -15.08 9.12 0.90
N ARG A 291 -13.85 8.93 0.41
CA ARG A 291 -13.28 7.61 0.14
C ARG A 291 -11.78 7.64 0.31
N THR A 292 -11.22 6.48 0.63
CA THR A 292 -9.83 6.15 0.29
C THR A 292 -9.88 5.28 -0.96
N VAL A 293 -9.18 5.64 -2.01
CA VAL A 293 -9.15 4.87 -3.27
C VAL A 293 -7.72 4.45 -3.57
N ALA A 294 -7.55 3.35 -4.28
CA ALA A 294 -6.26 2.91 -4.75
C ALA A 294 -6.35 2.27 -6.14
N GLY A 295 -5.27 2.37 -6.90
CA GLY A 295 -5.20 1.84 -8.26
C GLY A 295 -3.76 1.78 -8.77
N TYR A 296 -3.60 1.15 -9.93
CA TYR A 296 -2.29 0.97 -10.56
C TYR A 296 -1.97 2.14 -11.48
N ASP A 297 -0.77 2.68 -11.36
CA ASP A 297 -0.17 3.56 -12.38
C ASP A 297 0.65 2.76 -13.40
N GLU A 298 1.20 1.62 -12.96
CA GLU A 298 1.96 0.69 -13.78
C GLU A 298 1.81 -0.74 -13.25
N LEU A 299 1.64 -1.70 -14.16
CA LEU A 299 1.69 -3.13 -13.84
C LEU A 299 2.35 -3.87 -15.00
N ARG A 300 3.51 -4.47 -14.74
CA ARG A 300 4.20 -5.33 -15.70
C ARG A 300 4.77 -6.54 -14.99
N VAL A 301 4.23 -7.70 -15.32
CA VAL A 301 4.62 -8.98 -14.71
C VAL A 301 5.04 -9.96 -15.79
N THR A 302 6.20 -10.56 -15.61
CA THR A 302 6.72 -11.70 -16.38
C THR A 302 7.31 -12.70 -15.39
N ASP A 303 7.67 -13.91 -15.83
CA ASP A 303 8.23 -14.93 -14.94
C ASP A 303 9.50 -14.49 -14.17
N ASN A 304 10.19 -13.43 -14.63
CA ASN A 304 11.42 -12.95 -14.01
C ASN A 304 11.38 -11.50 -13.53
N ILE A 305 10.31 -10.76 -13.79
CA ILE A 305 10.24 -9.33 -13.47
C ILE A 305 8.83 -8.97 -13.05
N THR A 306 8.69 -8.29 -11.91
CA THR A 306 7.47 -7.58 -11.51
C THR A 306 7.79 -6.11 -11.32
N GLU A 307 7.14 -5.27 -12.11
CA GLU A 307 7.09 -3.81 -11.94
C GLU A 307 5.66 -3.43 -11.54
N LEU A 308 5.56 -2.72 -10.43
CA LEU A 308 4.32 -2.36 -9.76
C LEU A 308 4.39 -0.90 -9.35
N GLY A 309 3.61 -0.05 -10.00
CA GLY A 309 3.28 1.30 -9.54
C GLY A 309 1.86 1.29 -8.98
N PHE A 310 1.72 1.49 -7.66
CA PHE A 310 0.44 1.47 -6.96
C PHE A 310 0.28 2.74 -6.13
N ARG A 311 -0.85 3.42 -6.33
CA ARG A 311 -1.11 4.70 -5.70
C ARG A 311 -2.42 4.68 -4.95
N THR A 312 -2.37 5.19 -3.72
CA THR A 312 -3.51 5.34 -2.81
C THR A 312 -3.78 6.83 -2.59
N VAL A 313 -5.04 7.23 -2.69
CA VAL A 313 -5.49 8.61 -2.47
C VAL A 313 -6.58 8.62 -1.40
N ILE A 314 -6.32 9.33 -0.30
CA ILE A 314 -7.36 9.72 0.66
C ILE A 314 -8.04 10.94 0.07
N GLU A 315 -9.20 10.75 -0.56
CA GLU A 315 -9.90 11.81 -1.27
C GLU A 315 -10.33 12.91 -0.31
N GLY A 316 -10.11 14.17 -0.69
CA GLY A 316 -10.51 15.33 0.09
C GLY A 316 -11.38 16.31 -0.70
N ASN A 317 -12.42 16.84 -0.06
CA ASN A 317 -13.26 17.93 -0.57
C ASN A 317 -13.09 19.23 0.26
N ASN A 318 -12.46 19.15 1.44
CA ASN A 318 -12.17 20.32 2.27
C ASN A 318 -10.97 21.11 1.70
N LYS A 319 -11.27 22.11 0.87
CA LYS A 319 -10.26 22.96 0.24
C LYS A 319 -9.40 23.73 1.23
N VAL A 320 -9.95 24.14 2.38
CA VAL A 320 -9.18 24.88 3.40
C VAL A 320 -8.06 24.00 3.94
N LEU A 321 -8.37 22.76 4.31
CA LEU A 321 -7.38 21.80 4.77
C LEU A 321 -6.41 21.41 3.66
N LEU A 322 -6.89 21.09 2.46
CA LEU A 322 -6.02 20.68 1.35
C LEU A 322 -5.06 21.79 0.91
N ASP A 323 -5.50 23.05 0.89
CA ASP A 323 -4.63 24.19 0.61
C ASP A 323 -3.59 24.39 1.72
N ALA A 324 -3.99 24.18 2.99
CA ALA A 324 -3.07 24.25 4.11
C ALA A 324 -2.01 23.12 4.07
N TYR A 325 -2.42 21.88 3.79
CA TYR A 325 -1.50 20.76 3.60
C TYR A 325 -0.54 21.01 2.44
N GLN A 326 -1.03 21.50 1.30
CA GLN A 326 -0.17 21.84 0.16
C GLN A 326 0.87 22.92 0.49
N LYS A 327 0.55 23.88 1.36
CA LYS A 327 1.53 24.89 1.82
C LYS A 327 2.65 24.29 2.68
N LEU A 328 2.44 23.13 3.30
CA LEU A 328 3.51 22.44 4.04
C LEU A 328 4.58 21.87 3.11
N ARG A 329 4.22 21.53 1.86
CA ARG A 329 5.14 20.94 0.88
C ARG A 329 6.33 21.86 0.68
N GLY A 330 7.52 21.27 0.65
CA GLY A 330 8.79 21.96 0.43
C GLY A 330 9.51 21.39 -0.79
N PHE A 331 10.84 21.48 -0.76
CA PHE A 331 11.72 21.07 -1.85
C PHE A 331 12.36 19.71 -1.57
N LEU A 332 12.15 18.79 -2.51
CA LEU A 332 12.83 17.50 -2.64
C LEU A 332 13.87 17.61 -3.78
N PRO A 333 15.17 17.47 -3.50
CA PRO A 333 16.19 17.44 -4.53
C PRO A 333 15.99 16.30 -5.54
N ALA A 334 16.36 16.50 -6.80
CA ALA A 334 16.14 15.49 -7.85
C ALA A 334 16.78 14.14 -7.54
N TYR A 335 17.97 14.12 -6.92
CA TYR A 335 18.67 12.87 -6.56
C TYR A 335 17.88 12.00 -5.58
N THR A 336 16.98 12.57 -4.78
CA THR A 336 16.16 11.79 -3.83
C THR A 336 15.09 10.93 -4.52
N GLN A 337 14.87 11.15 -5.82
CA GLN A 337 13.92 10.42 -6.66
C GLN A 337 14.58 9.29 -7.46
N ASP A 338 15.91 9.21 -7.48
CA ASP A 338 16.66 8.22 -8.27
C ASP A 338 16.70 6.87 -7.56
N ILE A 339 15.81 5.96 -7.97
CA ILE A 339 15.75 4.60 -7.42
C ILE A 339 16.81 3.65 -8.01
N ASP A 340 17.32 3.93 -9.21
CA ASP A 340 18.13 2.97 -9.97
C ASP A 340 19.63 3.07 -9.64
N ASN A 341 20.11 4.24 -9.22
CA ASN A 341 21.54 4.49 -9.03
C ASN A 341 21.98 4.63 -7.57
N THR A 342 21.07 4.45 -6.60
CA THR A 342 21.37 4.62 -5.18
C THR A 342 21.09 3.36 -4.37
N VAL A 343 21.80 3.18 -3.27
CA VAL A 343 21.47 2.16 -2.25
C VAL A 343 20.20 2.57 -1.51
N PHE A 344 20.13 3.83 -1.08
CA PHE A 344 19.01 4.35 -0.31
C PHE A 344 18.88 5.87 -0.44
N ASN A 345 17.63 6.37 -0.48
CA ASN A 345 17.32 7.80 -0.42
C ASN A 345 16.24 8.10 0.62
N ILE A 346 16.34 9.27 1.23
CA ILE A 346 15.25 9.95 1.95
C ILE A 346 15.20 11.40 1.49
N GLY A 347 14.02 11.89 1.17
CA GLY A 347 13.74 13.31 0.99
C GLY A 347 12.59 13.74 1.87
N LEU A 348 12.74 14.87 2.56
CA LEU A 348 11.70 15.54 3.32
C LEU A 348 11.63 17.01 2.87
N GLY A 349 10.60 17.36 2.10
CA GLY A 349 10.31 18.70 1.64
C GLY A 349 9.29 19.34 2.58
N VAL A 350 9.74 20.24 3.46
CA VAL A 350 8.87 21.02 4.34
C VAL A 350 9.24 22.48 4.26
N ASP A 351 8.28 23.33 3.90
CA ASP A 351 8.45 24.78 3.92
C ASP A 351 8.25 25.34 5.34
N ILE A 352 9.36 25.52 6.07
CA ILE A 352 9.31 25.98 7.47
C ILE A 352 8.66 27.37 7.60
N ASN A 353 8.74 28.21 6.57
CA ASN A 353 8.09 29.53 6.59
C ASN A 353 6.56 29.40 6.55
N GLN A 354 6.04 28.34 5.95
CA GLN A 354 4.60 28.07 5.85
C GLN A 354 4.08 27.13 6.93
N MET A 355 4.95 26.45 7.68
CA MET A 355 4.53 25.44 8.65
C MET A 355 3.57 25.97 9.72
N VAL A 356 3.92 27.06 10.41
CA VAL A 356 3.03 27.61 11.46
C VAL A 356 1.71 28.13 10.86
N PRO A 357 1.68 28.97 9.81
CA PRO A 357 0.42 29.41 9.19
C PRO A 357 -0.47 28.25 8.70
N ALA A 358 0.11 27.22 8.10
CA ALA A 358 -0.62 26.05 7.63
C ALA A 358 -1.19 25.23 8.80
N LEU A 359 -0.39 24.94 9.82
CA LEU A 359 -0.85 24.21 11.01
C LEU A 359 -1.91 24.98 11.80
N THR A 360 -1.79 26.32 11.88
CA THR A 360 -2.84 27.15 12.47
C THR A 360 -4.13 27.07 11.66
N THR A 361 -4.05 27.12 10.32
CA THR A 361 -5.24 26.96 9.46
C THR A 361 -5.91 25.60 9.66
N ILE A 362 -5.12 24.53 9.72
CA ILE A 362 -5.62 23.17 9.99
C ILE A 362 -6.29 23.11 11.36
N TRP A 363 -5.63 23.64 12.39
CA TRP A 363 -6.14 23.65 13.75
C TRP A 363 -7.45 24.45 13.89
N ASP A 364 -7.51 25.65 13.31
CA ASP A 364 -8.71 26.49 13.30
C ASP A 364 -9.89 25.82 12.59
N ASP A 365 -9.63 25.19 11.43
CA ASP A 365 -10.64 24.46 10.67
C ASP A 365 -11.11 23.21 11.43
N MET A 366 -10.22 22.45 12.07
CA MET A 366 -10.65 21.29 12.84
C MET A 366 -11.42 21.66 14.12
N LEU A 367 -11.24 22.87 14.66
CA LEU A 367 -12.03 23.41 15.78
C LEU A 367 -13.35 24.07 15.34
N THR A 368 -13.63 24.11 14.03
CA THR A 368 -14.84 24.74 13.47
C THR A 368 -15.56 23.80 12.49
N PRO A 369 -16.86 23.52 12.63
CA PRO A 369 -17.80 24.06 13.61
C PRO A 369 -17.66 23.43 15.00
N GLU A 370 -18.27 24.04 16.01
CA GLU A 370 -18.41 23.43 17.34
C GLU A 370 -19.32 22.20 17.25
N TYR A 371 -18.78 21.02 17.56
CA TYR A 371 -19.52 19.77 17.50
C TYR A 371 -20.46 19.59 18.70
N GLN A 372 -21.66 19.09 18.45
CA GLN A 372 -22.64 18.68 19.45
C GLN A 372 -22.58 17.17 19.73
N CYS A 373 -22.00 16.40 18.81
CA CYS A 373 -21.70 15.00 19.04
C CYS A 373 -20.62 14.85 20.10
N GLU A 374 -20.94 14.19 21.23
CA GLU A 374 -20.06 14.14 22.40
C GLU A 374 -18.63 13.65 22.11
N PRO A 375 -18.40 12.57 21.34
CA PRO A 375 -17.05 12.14 20.98
C PRO A 375 -16.26 13.16 20.16
N LEU A 376 -16.93 13.84 19.22
CA LEU A 376 -16.30 14.86 18.38
C LEU A 376 -16.01 16.13 19.19
N ALA A 377 -16.91 16.51 20.09
CA ALA A 377 -16.71 17.61 21.02
C ALA A 377 -15.54 17.32 21.99
N ALA A 378 -15.43 16.09 22.49
CA ALA A 378 -14.30 15.65 23.31
C ALA A 378 -12.98 15.72 22.55
N MET A 379 -12.97 15.29 21.28
CA MET A 379 -11.80 15.41 20.40
C MET A 379 -11.41 16.88 20.18
N GLN A 380 -12.37 17.78 19.91
CA GLN A 380 -12.11 19.21 19.79
C GLN A 380 -11.56 19.80 21.10
N MET A 381 -12.10 19.42 22.25
CA MET A 381 -11.61 19.87 23.55
C MET A 381 -10.14 19.46 23.78
N GLN A 382 -9.77 18.23 23.42
CA GLN A 382 -8.39 17.76 23.51
C GLN A 382 -7.46 18.53 22.56
N MET A 383 -7.90 18.74 21.32
CA MET A 383 -7.13 19.46 20.31
C MET A 383 -6.98 20.95 20.63
N SER A 384 -7.98 21.57 21.26
CA SER A 384 -7.90 22.99 21.66
C SER A 384 -6.77 23.25 22.67
N GLN A 385 -6.33 22.23 23.41
CA GLN A 385 -5.21 22.31 24.35
C GLN A 385 -3.84 22.24 23.67
N GLN A 386 -3.78 21.84 22.39
CA GLN A 386 -2.54 21.62 21.64
C GLN A 386 -2.33 22.70 20.56
N SER A 387 -2.27 23.97 20.96
CA SER A 387 -2.10 25.07 20.00
C SER A 387 -0.76 24.99 19.23
N PRO A 388 -0.78 25.11 17.89
CA PRO A 388 0.44 25.17 17.07
C PRO A 388 1.33 26.38 17.37
N ALA A 389 0.85 27.40 18.09
CA ALA A 389 1.59 28.63 18.38
C ALA A 389 2.93 28.37 19.08
N MET A 390 3.02 27.30 19.88
CA MET A 390 4.26 26.91 20.57
C MET A 390 5.38 26.50 19.60
N LEU A 391 5.05 26.07 18.37
CA LEU A 391 6.02 25.72 17.33
C LEU A 391 6.70 26.96 16.71
N GLY A 392 6.16 28.16 16.94
CA GLY A 392 6.69 29.41 16.41
C GLY A 392 8.14 29.69 16.81
N MET A 393 8.55 29.31 18.03
CA MET A 393 9.93 29.51 18.49
C MET A 393 10.91 28.61 17.73
N PHE A 394 10.54 27.34 17.49
CA PHE A 394 11.39 26.38 16.78
C PHE A 394 11.55 26.76 15.30
N THR A 395 10.44 27.12 14.63
CA THR A 395 10.45 27.52 13.22
C THR A 395 11.22 28.81 12.96
N GLY A 396 11.27 29.72 13.93
CA GLY A 396 12.07 30.95 13.84
C GLY A 396 13.57 30.70 13.64
N MET A 397 14.12 29.62 14.24
CA MET A 397 15.53 29.26 14.08
C MET A 397 15.82 28.61 12.72
N ALA A 398 14.86 27.85 12.19
CA ALA A 398 14.97 27.17 10.89
C ALA A 398 14.33 27.97 9.74
N ASN A 399 14.23 29.29 9.88
CA ASN A 399 13.63 30.17 8.88
C ASN A 399 14.30 29.98 7.50
N GLY A 400 13.47 29.86 6.47
CA GLY A 400 13.90 29.68 5.09
C GLY A 400 14.25 28.25 4.70
N VAL A 401 14.25 27.27 5.62
CA VAL A 401 14.42 25.86 5.26
C VAL A 401 13.22 25.38 4.45
N LYS A 402 13.51 24.68 3.35
CA LYS A 402 12.53 24.08 2.44
C LYS A 402 12.61 22.56 2.39
N GLY A 403 13.72 21.95 2.81
CA GLY A 403 13.81 20.50 2.85
C GLY A 403 15.19 19.94 3.16
N LEU A 404 15.19 18.63 3.41
CA LEU A 404 16.36 17.80 3.65
C LEU A 404 16.37 16.65 2.63
N GLY A 405 17.54 16.36 2.08
CA GLY A 405 17.76 15.14 1.30
C GLY A 405 18.92 14.34 1.86
N VAL A 406 18.80 13.02 1.84
CA VAL A 406 19.84 12.06 2.21
C VAL A 406 19.91 10.99 1.13
N SER A 407 21.11 10.65 0.69
CA SER A 407 21.34 9.56 -0.24
C SER A 407 22.61 8.80 0.15
N LEU A 408 22.48 7.48 0.25
CA LEU A 408 23.60 6.56 0.17
C LEU A 408 23.63 6.06 -1.28
N VAL A 409 24.64 6.48 -2.03
CA VAL A 409 24.73 6.18 -3.46
C VAL A 409 25.41 4.83 -3.67
N ASP A 410 26.53 4.62 -2.97
CA ASP A 410 27.35 3.41 -3.07
C ASP A 410 28.27 3.28 -1.86
N TYR A 411 28.69 2.07 -1.55
CA TYR A 411 29.71 1.81 -0.53
C TYR A 411 30.43 0.48 -0.77
N LYS A 412 31.66 0.36 -0.26
CA LYS A 412 32.46 -0.86 -0.36
C LYS A 412 33.18 -1.14 0.95
N ILE A 413 33.15 -2.40 1.38
CA ILE A 413 33.91 -2.90 2.53
C ILE A 413 35.21 -3.53 2.00
N SER A 414 36.30 -3.39 2.76
CA SER A 414 37.61 -3.94 2.42
C SER A 414 37.58 -5.47 2.36
N ASP A 415 38.43 -6.00 1.47
CA ASP A 415 38.67 -7.43 1.33
C ASP A 415 39.52 -8.03 2.48
N ASP A 416 39.99 -7.20 3.43
CA ASP A 416 40.76 -7.66 4.59
C ASP A 416 39.85 -8.08 5.73
N VAL A 417 39.57 -9.38 5.78
CA VAL A 417 38.80 -10.06 6.82
C VAL A 417 39.30 -9.77 8.24
N ASN A 418 40.62 -9.58 8.43
CA ASN A 418 41.18 -9.38 9.77
C ASN A 418 41.08 -7.92 10.23
N SER A 419 40.79 -6.99 9.31
CA SER A 419 40.59 -5.58 9.59
C SER A 419 39.54 -5.01 8.62
N PRO A 420 38.25 -5.34 8.82
CA PRO A 420 37.18 -4.76 8.02
C PRO A 420 37.19 -3.25 8.14
N GLN A 421 37.29 -2.59 7.01
CA GLN A 421 37.27 -1.13 6.89
C GLN A 421 36.35 -0.75 5.73
N LEU A 422 35.79 0.46 5.81
CA LEU A 422 35.03 1.01 4.69
C LEU A 422 36.03 1.53 3.66
N GLU A 423 36.14 0.88 2.50
CA GLU A 423 37.08 1.27 1.43
C GLU A 423 36.59 2.52 0.70
N SER A 424 35.28 2.62 0.48
CA SER A 424 34.65 3.78 -0.15
C SER A 424 33.24 4.00 0.36
N LEU A 425 32.83 5.27 0.39
CA LEU A 425 31.48 5.72 0.73
C LEU A 425 31.10 6.89 -0.17
N ASP A 426 30.15 6.67 -1.06
CA ASP A 426 29.50 7.72 -1.84
C ASP A 426 28.17 8.07 -1.17
N ALA A 427 28.12 9.25 -0.54
CA ALA A 427 26.94 9.70 0.20
C ALA A 427 26.73 11.20 0.03
N VAL A 428 25.47 11.64 0.17
CA VAL A 428 25.06 13.04 0.11
C VAL A 428 24.01 13.33 1.16
N VAL A 429 24.22 14.39 1.92
CA VAL A 429 23.22 15.02 2.79
C VAL A 429 23.10 16.47 2.36
N SER A 430 21.91 16.90 1.97
CA SER A 430 21.64 18.28 1.57
C SER A 430 20.56 18.93 2.45
N LEU A 431 20.82 20.17 2.86
CA LEU A 431 19.84 21.07 3.46
C LEU A 431 19.54 22.18 2.46
N SER A 432 18.28 22.28 2.05
CA SER A 432 17.82 23.25 1.06
C SER A 432 17.10 24.41 1.75
N ALA A 433 17.54 25.64 1.51
CA ALA A 433 17.01 26.82 2.18
C ALA A 433 17.15 28.11 1.38
N ASP A 434 16.36 29.12 1.71
CA ASP A 434 16.45 30.47 1.10
C ASP A 434 17.85 31.10 1.34
N ASN A 435 18.45 30.85 2.51
CA ASN A 435 19.81 31.29 2.85
C ASN A 435 20.57 30.25 3.71
N PRO A 436 21.11 29.19 3.10
CA PRO A 436 21.88 28.15 3.80
C PRO A 436 23.12 28.67 4.54
N ALA A 437 23.75 29.75 4.08
CA ALA A 437 24.94 30.31 4.72
C ALA A 437 24.63 30.90 6.11
N ILE A 438 23.47 31.54 6.27
CA ILE A 438 23.02 32.02 7.59
C ILE A 438 22.78 30.84 8.54
N LEU A 439 22.11 29.78 8.06
CA LEU A 439 21.82 28.59 8.86
C LEU A 439 23.12 27.91 9.33
N PHE A 440 24.12 27.79 8.45
CA PHE A 440 25.42 27.25 8.82
C PHE A 440 26.10 28.10 9.90
N ASN A 441 26.09 29.43 9.77
CA ASN A 441 26.69 30.31 10.77
C ASN A 441 25.97 30.23 12.12
N MET A 442 24.65 30.00 12.12
CA MET A 442 23.90 29.73 13.35
C MET A 442 24.31 28.38 13.97
N ALA A 443 24.45 27.32 13.17
CA ALA A 443 24.85 25.99 13.64
C ALA A 443 26.22 25.97 14.34
N LYS A 444 27.17 26.83 13.93
CA LYS A 444 28.47 26.99 14.61
C LYS A 444 28.37 27.36 16.08
N SER A 445 27.29 28.02 16.48
CA SER A 445 27.06 28.37 17.89
C SER A 445 26.72 27.14 18.75
N PHE A 446 26.29 26.04 18.11
CA PHE A 446 25.97 24.76 18.75
C PHE A 446 27.08 23.71 18.56
N MET A 447 27.92 23.86 17.55
CA MET A 447 29.06 22.98 17.25
C MET A 447 30.38 23.80 17.26
N PRO A 448 31.04 23.93 18.43
CA PRO A 448 32.27 24.72 18.58
C PRO A 448 33.39 24.32 17.63
N GLU A 449 33.42 23.06 17.19
CA GLU A 449 34.38 22.51 16.23
C GLU A 449 34.29 23.23 14.87
N LEU A 450 33.10 23.71 14.50
CA LEU A 450 32.85 24.44 13.25
C LEU A 450 33.12 25.96 13.37
N ALA A 451 33.48 26.47 14.55
CA ALA A 451 33.60 27.91 14.80
C ALA A 451 34.60 28.60 13.84
N ASN A 452 35.69 27.92 13.50
CA ASN A 452 36.74 28.44 12.61
C ASN A 452 36.51 28.09 11.13
N VAL A 453 35.44 27.35 10.80
CA VAL A 453 35.15 26.92 9.43
C VAL A 453 34.53 28.07 8.64
N GLN A 454 35.15 28.46 7.54
CA GLN A 454 34.56 29.41 6.59
C GLN A 454 34.09 28.67 5.35
N LEU A 455 32.80 28.79 5.02
CA LEU A 455 32.24 28.23 3.79
C LEU A 455 32.55 29.16 2.63
N PRO A 456 33.20 28.67 1.56
CA PRO A 456 33.37 29.44 0.33
C PRO A 456 32.03 29.73 -0.35
N GLU A 457 31.81 30.98 -0.77
CA GLU A 457 30.60 31.38 -1.51
C GLU A 457 30.62 30.94 -2.98
N ASN A 458 31.80 30.62 -3.52
CA ASN A 458 31.97 30.17 -4.90
C ASN A 458 31.58 28.69 -5.12
N GLY A 459 31.17 27.99 -4.06
CA GLY A 459 30.78 26.59 -4.08
C GLY A 459 31.93 25.59 -4.01
N ASP A 460 33.15 26.07 -3.72
CA ASP A 460 34.28 25.19 -3.40
C ASP A 460 33.99 24.41 -2.11
N ALA A 461 34.40 23.14 -2.11
CA ALA A 461 34.20 22.25 -0.99
C ALA A 461 35.35 22.34 0.02
N ILE A 462 35.02 22.23 1.30
CA ILE A 462 35.97 22.13 2.41
C ILE A 462 35.96 20.71 2.97
N GLU A 463 37.13 20.15 3.23
CA GLU A 463 37.24 18.82 3.85
C GLU A 463 37.07 18.94 5.37
N LEU A 464 36.24 18.07 5.96
CA LEU A 464 35.90 18.09 7.38
C LEU A 464 36.63 17.02 8.22
N SER A 465 37.51 16.22 7.62
CA SER A 465 38.19 15.09 8.28
C SER A 465 38.99 15.47 9.52
N SER A 466 39.54 16.70 9.57
CA SER A 466 40.29 17.22 10.72
C SER A 466 39.41 17.89 11.78
N ILE A 467 38.11 18.00 11.52
CA ILE A 467 37.14 18.78 12.30
C ILE A 467 36.11 17.86 12.94
N LEU A 468 35.65 16.85 12.20
CA LEU A 468 34.75 15.83 12.70
C LEU A 468 35.55 14.66 13.31
N PRO A 469 35.17 14.15 14.49
CA PRO A 469 35.82 13.00 15.11
C PRO A 469 35.42 11.71 14.39
N ILE A 470 36.02 11.48 13.23
CA ILE A 470 35.76 10.30 12.40
C ILE A 470 36.79 9.22 12.77
N PRO A 471 36.34 8.02 13.22
CA PRO A 471 37.19 6.85 13.37
C PRO A 471 38.05 6.61 12.12
N ALA A 472 39.35 6.40 12.30
CA ALA A 472 40.29 6.21 11.19
C ALA A 472 39.92 4.98 10.33
N GLU A 473 39.26 4.00 10.95
CA GLU A 473 38.76 2.76 10.35
C GLU A 473 37.67 2.99 9.30
N MET A 474 37.01 4.16 9.31
CA MET A 474 36.00 4.50 8.30
C MET A 474 36.61 5.05 7.01
N ASN A 475 37.88 5.49 7.01
CA ASN A 475 38.58 6.02 5.83
C ASN A 475 37.75 7.00 4.96
N ILE A 476 36.87 7.78 5.59
CA ILE A 476 36.00 8.76 4.91
C ILE A 476 36.55 10.17 5.07
N ALA A 477 36.56 10.92 3.97
CA ALA A 477 36.93 12.33 3.92
C ALA A 477 35.72 13.18 3.53
N PRO A 478 34.76 13.42 4.45
CA PRO A 478 33.56 14.16 4.11
C PRO A 478 33.88 15.61 3.77
N LYS A 479 33.18 16.12 2.77
CA LYS A 479 33.32 17.47 2.25
C LYS A 479 32.02 18.23 2.45
N LEU A 480 32.13 19.50 2.85
CA LEU A 480 31.00 20.42 2.98
C LEU A 480 31.13 21.53 1.94
N ALA A 481 30.04 21.83 1.24
CA ALA A 481 30.02 22.88 0.23
C ALA A 481 28.69 23.64 0.25
N LEU A 482 28.74 24.90 -0.20
CA LEU A 482 27.56 25.70 -0.48
C LEU A 482 27.26 25.66 -1.99
N LYS A 483 26.22 24.92 -2.40
CA LYS A 483 25.86 24.70 -3.80
C LYS A 483 24.56 25.45 -4.10
N GLY A 484 24.66 26.72 -4.47
CA GLY A 484 23.50 27.59 -4.66
C GLY A 484 22.70 27.77 -3.37
N GLN A 485 21.46 27.27 -3.33
CA GLN A 485 20.56 27.32 -2.18
C GLN A 485 20.64 26.07 -1.29
N HIS A 486 21.70 25.27 -1.46
CA HIS A 486 21.88 24.00 -0.78
C HIS A 486 23.18 23.99 0.02
N LEU A 487 23.10 23.67 1.31
CA LEU A 487 24.25 23.27 2.11
C LEU A 487 24.40 21.77 1.97
N VAL A 488 25.54 21.30 1.46
CA VAL A 488 25.70 19.90 1.06
C VAL A 488 26.93 19.30 1.73
N LEU A 489 26.71 18.24 2.50
CA LEU A 489 27.73 17.35 3.03
C LEU A 489 27.80 16.11 2.14
N PHE A 490 28.97 15.74 1.64
CA PHE A 490 29.10 14.61 0.73
C PHE A 490 30.44 13.89 0.89
N SER A 491 30.52 12.67 0.41
CA SER A 491 31.75 11.88 0.30
C SER A 491 31.76 11.10 -1.03
N GLY A 492 32.96 10.71 -1.47
CA GLY A 492 33.15 9.98 -2.72
C GLY A 492 32.91 10.82 -3.99
N ASP A 493 33.27 10.24 -5.13
CA ASP A 493 33.19 10.93 -6.43
C ASP A 493 31.75 11.02 -6.94
N LYS A 494 30.92 10.00 -6.68
CA LYS A 494 29.50 10.04 -7.05
C LYS A 494 28.74 11.03 -6.17
N GLY A 495 29.06 11.08 -4.87
CA GLY A 495 28.50 12.09 -3.96
C GLY A 495 28.89 13.52 -4.38
N ALA A 496 30.13 13.73 -4.81
CA ALA A 496 30.58 15.01 -5.35
C ALA A 496 29.81 15.43 -6.62
N ALA A 497 29.59 14.50 -7.55
CA ALA A 497 28.84 14.78 -8.77
C ALA A 497 27.38 15.19 -8.49
N ILE A 498 26.72 14.52 -7.54
CA ILE A 498 25.37 14.91 -7.09
C ILE A 498 25.41 16.31 -6.44
N ALA A 499 26.38 16.56 -5.55
CA ALA A 499 26.52 17.85 -4.89
C ALA A 499 26.72 19.00 -5.89
N ASP A 500 27.55 18.80 -6.92
CA ASP A 500 27.78 19.80 -7.96
C ASP A 500 26.51 20.08 -8.79
N ASN A 501 25.70 19.06 -9.06
CA ASN A 501 24.45 19.21 -9.80
C ASN A 501 23.39 20.02 -9.03
N LEU A 502 23.39 19.98 -7.69
CA LEU A 502 22.43 20.75 -6.87
C LEU A 502 22.49 22.25 -7.13
N GLN A 503 23.63 22.81 -7.56
CA GLN A 503 23.74 24.23 -7.89
C GLN A 503 22.82 24.65 -9.07
N GLN A 504 22.39 23.69 -9.88
CA GLN A 504 21.51 23.92 -11.04
C GLN A 504 20.03 23.80 -10.67
N GLU A 505 19.70 23.27 -9.50
CA GLU A 505 18.31 23.09 -9.07
C GLU A 505 17.73 24.40 -8.52
N SER A 506 16.52 24.74 -8.94
CA SER A 506 15.77 25.85 -8.37
C SER A 506 14.97 25.38 -7.17
N LEU A 507 15.01 26.14 -6.08
CA LEU A 507 14.26 25.86 -4.85
C LEU A 507 12.75 26.10 -5.04
N GLN A 508 12.08 25.17 -5.72
CA GLN A 508 10.64 25.18 -5.96
C GLN A 508 9.98 24.05 -5.19
N ASN A 509 8.95 24.36 -4.40
CA ASN A 509 8.25 23.34 -3.63
C ASN A 509 7.62 22.30 -4.58
N ASN A 510 8.01 21.04 -4.43
CA ASN A 510 7.70 19.96 -5.36
C ASN A 510 7.24 18.66 -4.69
N GLY A 511 7.32 18.55 -3.36
CA GLY A 511 6.82 17.38 -2.63
C GLY A 511 7.00 17.46 -1.13
N LEU A 512 6.43 16.49 -0.43
CA LEU A 512 6.54 16.37 1.03
C LEU A 512 7.56 15.31 1.44
N PHE A 513 7.41 14.07 0.98
CA PHE A 513 8.23 12.97 1.48
C PHE A 513 8.48 11.92 0.42
N VAL A 514 9.72 11.44 0.33
CA VAL A 514 10.11 10.29 -0.49
C VAL A 514 11.12 9.44 0.27
N MET A 515 11.04 8.13 0.13
CA MET A 515 12.11 7.22 0.47
C MET A 515 12.25 6.18 -0.64
N SER A 516 13.47 5.70 -0.88
CA SER A 516 13.68 4.57 -1.79
C SER A 516 14.85 3.72 -1.34
N THR A 517 14.78 2.42 -1.64
CA THR A 517 15.82 1.45 -1.28
C THR A 517 16.05 0.49 -2.45
N ASP A 518 17.32 0.23 -2.76
CA ASP A 518 17.76 -0.92 -3.56
C ASP A 518 18.32 -1.96 -2.58
N TYR A 519 17.54 -3.01 -2.32
CA TYR A 519 17.88 -4.00 -1.28
C TYR A 519 19.12 -4.82 -1.65
N MET A 520 19.32 -5.10 -2.94
CA MET A 520 20.49 -5.84 -3.42
C MET A 520 21.76 -5.01 -3.19
N LYS A 521 21.77 -3.74 -3.60
CA LYS A 521 22.91 -2.83 -3.33
C LYS A 521 23.15 -2.61 -1.84
N MET A 522 22.12 -2.72 -1.00
CA MET A 522 22.25 -2.57 0.45
C MET A 522 22.85 -3.80 1.13
N ILE A 523 22.70 -5.00 0.55
CA ILE A 523 23.02 -6.27 1.24
C ILE A 523 24.22 -6.97 0.59
N ASP A 524 24.39 -6.90 -0.72
CA ASP A 524 25.46 -7.59 -1.46
C ASP A 524 26.87 -7.32 -0.90
N PRO A 525 27.26 -6.07 -0.55
CA PRO A 525 28.58 -5.84 0.02
C PRO A 525 28.76 -6.48 1.41
N LEU A 526 27.68 -6.55 2.21
CA LEU A 526 27.70 -7.20 3.53
C LEU A 526 27.82 -8.71 3.39
N LEU A 527 27.04 -9.31 2.48
CA LEU A 527 27.10 -10.73 2.17
C LEU A 527 28.48 -11.15 1.69
N THR A 528 29.04 -10.40 0.72
CA THR A 528 30.38 -10.66 0.19
C THR A 528 31.42 -10.64 1.31
N PHE A 529 31.32 -9.68 2.24
CA PHE A 529 32.24 -9.60 3.37
C PHE A 529 32.11 -10.81 4.33
N VAL A 530 30.89 -11.21 4.69
CA VAL A 530 30.67 -12.39 5.56
C VAL A 530 31.16 -13.68 4.88
N GLU A 531 30.92 -13.85 3.58
CA GLU A 531 31.45 -14.99 2.83
C GLU A 531 32.98 -15.08 2.90
N MET A 532 33.66 -13.93 2.90
CA MET A 532 35.11 -13.87 3.00
C MET A 532 35.63 -14.23 4.39
N THR A 533 34.87 -13.98 5.46
CA THR A 533 35.28 -14.35 6.82
C THR A 533 35.27 -15.87 7.04
N GLY A 534 34.53 -16.61 6.21
CA GLY A 534 34.31 -18.04 6.37
C GLY A 534 33.39 -18.39 7.54
N GLU A 535 32.78 -17.38 8.17
CA GLU A 535 31.71 -17.59 9.15
C GLU A 535 30.41 -18.01 8.44
N PRO A 536 29.56 -18.81 9.08
CA PRO A 536 28.26 -19.14 8.51
C PRO A 536 27.42 -17.86 8.38
N ILE A 537 26.86 -17.65 7.20
CA ILE A 537 25.90 -16.55 6.97
C ILE A 537 24.64 -16.88 7.78
N PRO A 538 24.10 -15.94 8.58
CA PRO A 538 22.79 -16.12 9.19
C PRO A 538 21.73 -16.43 8.12
N GLU A 539 20.86 -17.39 8.39
CA GLU A 539 19.84 -17.86 7.44
C GLU A 539 18.97 -16.70 6.91
N GLU A 540 18.68 -15.71 7.76
CA GLU A 540 17.91 -14.53 7.40
C GLU A 540 18.62 -13.64 6.36
N ILE A 541 19.95 -13.52 6.45
CA ILE A 541 20.74 -12.72 5.50
C ILE A 541 20.98 -13.54 4.22
N GLU A 542 21.20 -14.85 4.35
CA GLU A 542 21.33 -15.76 3.22
C GLU A 542 20.06 -15.77 2.35
N ALA A 543 18.88 -15.75 2.98
CA ALA A 543 17.59 -15.62 2.28
C ALA A 543 17.47 -14.33 1.44
N MET A 544 18.25 -13.30 1.75
CA MET A 544 18.25 -12.02 1.03
C MET A 544 19.29 -11.93 -0.09
N LYS A 545 20.17 -12.93 -0.26
CA LYS A 545 21.25 -12.98 -1.27
C LYS A 545 20.80 -12.84 -2.72
N HIS A 546 19.50 -12.98 -2.94
CA HIS A 546 18.86 -13.00 -4.25
C HIS A 546 17.71 -12.00 -4.35
N TYR A 547 17.70 -11.02 -3.46
CA TYR A 547 16.63 -10.04 -3.35
C TYR A 547 16.91 -8.82 -4.22
N ASP A 548 16.83 -9.00 -5.55
CA ASP A 548 16.84 -7.90 -6.53
C ASP A 548 15.49 -7.20 -6.52
N MET A 549 15.28 -6.38 -5.49
CA MET A 549 14.11 -5.53 -5.34
C MET A 549 14.52 -4.09 -5.09
N ARG A 550 13.84 -3.18 -5.77
CA ARG A 550 13.87 -1.75 -5.53
C ARG A 550 12.49 -1.27 -5.14
N THR A 551 12.41 -0.48 -4.08
CA THR A 551 11.15 0.17 -3.68
C THR A 551 11.33 1.66 -3.59
N LYS A 552 10.28 2.39 -3.95
CA LYS A 552 10.11 3.82 -3.68
C LYS A 552 8.75 4.00 -3.05
N PHE A 553 8.73 4.78 -1.98
CA PHE A 553 7.54 5.18 -1.27
C PHE A 553 7.52 6.70 -1.20
N SER A 554 6.39 7.33 -1.50
CA SER A 554 6.24 8.78 -1.32
C SER A 554 4.88 9.15 -0.74
N ILE A 555 4.86 10.27 -0.01
CA ILE A 555 3.64 10.91 0.46
C ILE A 555 3.66 12.34 -0.06
N ASP A 556 2.54 12.77 -0.64
CA ASP A 556 2.38 14.15 -1.10
C ASP A 556 0.95 14.66 -0.88
N PHE A 557 0.80 15.98 -0.92
CA PHE A 557 -0.51 16.63 -0.82
C PHE A 557 -0.92 17.19 -2.18
N LYS A 558 -2.05 16.71 -2.71
CA LYS A 558 -2.61 17.11 -4.00
C LYS A 558 -3.95 17.85 -3.80
N PRO A 559 -4.42 18.60 -4.81
CA PRO A 559 -5.75 19.23 -4.77
C PRO A 559 -6.92 18.27 -4.54
N GLU A 560 -6.75 17.00 -4.91
CA GLU A 560 -7.75 15.94 -4.82
C GLU A 560 -7.70 15.12 -3.52
N GLY A 561 -6.64 15.28 -2.71
CA GLY A 561 -6.45 14.47 -1.50
C GLY A 561 -5.00 14.33 -1.03
N VAL A 562 -4.81 13.43 -0.07
CA VAL A 562 -3.48 12.98 0.36
C VAL A 562 -3.09 11.76 -0.47
N GLU A 563 -1.96 11.83 -1.16
CA GLU A 563 -1.46 10.80 -2.05
C GLU A 563 -0.34 10.01 -1.39
N ILE A 564 -0.43 8.69 -1.46
CA ILE A 564 0.61 7.74 -1.06
C ILE A 564 0.93 6.90 -2.30
N ASP A 565 2.16 6.99 -2.77
CA ASP A 565 2.64 6.27 -3.96
C ASP A 565 3.68 5.23 -3.56
N VAL A 566 3.51 4.03 -4.10
CA VAL A 566 4.44 2.92 -3.95
C VAL A 566 4.83 2.43 -5.34
N HIS A 567 6.12 2.48 -5.63
CA HIS A 567 6.69 1.86 -6.81
C HIS A 567 7.66 0.75 -6.39
N ALA A 568 7.46 -0.45 -6.91
CA ALA A 568 8.31 -1.60 -6.67
C ALA A 568 8.75 -2.21 -8.01
N ASN A 569 10.04 -2.53 -8.11
CA ASN A 569 10.60 -3.32 -9.20
C ASN A 569 11.32 -4.50 -8.57
N SER A 570 10.87 -5.72 -8.84
CA SER A 570 11.54 -6.94 -8.41
C SER A 570 11.91 -7.80 -9.60
N ARG A 571 13.03 -8.51 -9.47
CA ARG A 571 13.51 -9.48 -10.44
C ARG A 571 13.81 -10.79 -9.75
N SER A 572 13.42 -11.90 -10.36
CA SER A 572 13.87 -13.20 -9.87
C SER A 572 15.37 -13.32 -10.14
N SER A 573 16.13 -13.70 -9.11
CA SER A 573 17.52 -14.09 -9.27
C SER A 573 17.60 -15.32 -10.19
N LYS A 574 18.54 -15.30 -11.14
CA LYS A 574 18.82 -16.46 -12.00
C LYS A 574 19.47 -17.62 -11.27
#